data_AF-A0A3A9W5Q3-F1
#
_entry.id   AF-A0A3A9W5Q3-F1
#
_cell.length_a   1.000
_cell.length_b   1.000
_cell.length_c   1.000
_cell.angle_alpha   90.00
_cell.angle_beta   90.00
_cell.angle_gamma   90.00
#
_symmetry.space_group_name_H-M   'P 1'
#
loop_
_entity.id
_entity.type
_entity.pdbx_description
1 polymer ?
#
loop_
_entity_poly.entity_id
_entity_poly.type
_entity_poly.pdbx_seq_one_letter_code
_entity_poly.pdbx_strand_id
1 'polypeptide(L)'
;MAGHNVVFGQVENFDREQVVKKPVKHYVLVSGLDYHDIWSFNSYALDEKKRIDGLANDLEIQIIYVIDILPGTITKIEKDEGAVTETVTQYDEITKSNYPSHHTFDDLGKTNYITKNTIYDVVLEIGTTHPKSLMEMHIFSHAYWNGPILANTYSTGAVDIDMRIDDTTSVSSNFTIAMNSIGYLKIWGCSFPIAANALFSRIRRNSNYSSSLIEDDVVFSYPPDHFNFVTSSGESLDLVGILNDRLGKSFNVTSKIDLTFKEIKLLAAKEFNGVYAAFLAYRAGINVYAALPATYAEITPSFVISSNTMQNVNFYKNHLNVTVDAGDYGLYDKTTIQGFIDMNP
;
A
#
# COMPACT_ATOMS: atom_id res chain seq x y z
N MET A 1 -12.07 -80.54 -34.50
CA MET A 1 -11.59 -79.14 -34.55
C MET A 1 -12.75 -78.25 -34.11
N ALA A 2 -12.70 -77.75 -32.88
CA ALA A 2 -13.73 -76.86 -32.33
C ALA A 2 -13.33 -75.41 -32.65
N GLY A 3 -14.22 -74.68 -33.33
CA GLY A 3 -14.05 -73.25 -33.60
C GLY A 3 -14.48 -72.43 -32.39
N HIS A 4 -13.56 -71.68 -31.81
CA HIS A 4 -13.84 -70.69 -30.78
C HIS A 4 -14.44 -69.43 -31.41
N ASN A 5 -15.67 -69.09 -31.03
CA ASN A 5 -16.26 -67.77 -31.26
C ASN A 5 -15.75 -66.82 -30.18
N VAL A 6 -14.99 -65.79 -30.59
CA VAL A 6 -14.58 -64.68 -29.74
C VAL A 6 -15.68 -63.62 -29.77
N VAL A 7 -16.25 -63.33 -28.59
CA VAL A 7 -17.21 -62.22 -28.40
C VAL A 7 -16.40 -60.96 -28.13
N PHE A 8 -16.50 -59.96 -29.00
CA PHE A 8 -15.95 -58.63 -28.75
C PHE A 8 -16.87 -57.90 -27.76
N GLY A 9 -16.33 -57.58 -26.59
CA GLY A 9 -17.01 -56.80 -25.56
C GLY A 9 -17.35 -55.39 -26.04
N GLN A 10 -18.49 -54.89 -25.58
CA GLN A 10 -18.91 -53.51 -25.80
C GLN A 10 -17.83 -52.55 -25.29
N VAL A 11 -17.41 -51.62 -26.14
CA VAL A 11 -16.57 -50.49 -25.75
C VAL A 11 -17.48 -49.55 -24.95
N GLU A 12 -17.26 -49.45 -23.65
CA GLU A 12 -17.87 -48.42 -22.82
C GLU A 12 -17.40 -47.05 -23.33
N ASN A 13 -18.33 -46.25 -23.81
CA ASN A 13 -18.10 -44.83 -24.09
C ASN A 13 -17.82 -44.13 -22.76
N PHE A 14 -16.55 -43.85 -22.49
CA PHE A 14 -16.16 -42.90 -21.46
C PHE A 14 -16.40 -41.48 -22.00
N ASP A 15 -17.61 -40.96 -21.81
CA ASP A 15 -17.83 -39.52 -21.86
C ASP A 15 -17.07 -38.91 -20.67
N ARG A 16 -15.84 -38.45 -20.93
CA ARG A 16 -15.16 -37.53 -20.02
C ARG A 16 -15.90 -36.21 -20.08
N GLU A 17 -16.88 -36.01 -19.21
CA GLU A 17 -17.37 -34.68 -18.89
C GLU A 17 -16.15 -33.84 -18.48
N GLN A 18 -15.73 -32.94 -19.37
CA GLN A 18 -14.80 -31.89 -18.98
C GLN A 18 -15.56 -30.96 -18.04
N VAL A 19 -15.33 -31.14 -16.74
CA VAL A 19 -15.73 -30.14 -15.75
C VAL A 19 -15.01 -28.84 -16.12
N VAL A 20 -15.75 -27.90 -16.70
CA VAL A 20 -15.24 -26.56 -16.99
C VAL A 20 -14.97 -25.90 -15.64
N LYS A 21 -13.70 -25.91 -15.21
CA LYS A 21 -13.32 -25.25 -13.96
C LYS A 21 -13.40 -23.75 -14.17
N LYS A 22 -14.35 -23.09 -13.49
CA LYS A 22 -14.48 -21.64 -13.54
C LYS A 22 -13.21 -20.96 -13.03
N PRO A 23 -12.80 -19.83 -13.64
CA PRO A 23 -11.75 -19.00 -13.08
C PRO A 23 -12.18 -18.50 -11.69
N VAL A 24 -11.22 -18.42 -10.78
CA VAL A 24 -11.42 -17.87 -9.44
C VAL A 24 -10.77 -16.50 -9.38
N LYS A 25 -11.46 -15.53 -8.78
CA LYS A 25 -10.93 -14.19 -8.48
C LYS A 25 -11.01 -13.93 -6.99
N HIS A 26 -9.89 -13.48 -6.42
CA HIS A 26 -9.78 -13.13 -5.01
C HIS A 26 -9.68 -11.62 -4.84
N TYR A 27 -10.28 -11.14 -3.76
CA TYR A 27 -10.21 -9.76 -3.30
C TYR A 27 -9.95 -9.76 -1.79
N VAL A 28 -9.08 -8.87 -1.32
CA VAL A 28 -8.75 -8.77 0.12
C VAL A 28 -8.94 -7.34 0.59
N LEU A 29 -9.81 -7.12 1.55
CA LEU A 29 -10.16 -5.81 2.09
C LEU A 29 -9.81 -5.80 3.58
N VAL A 30 -8.77 -5.06 3.94
CA VAL A 30 -8.25 -4.96 5.31
C VAL A 30 -8.63 -3.62 5.91
N SER A 31 -9.36 -3.66 7.00
CA SER A 31 -9.73 -2.51 7.80
C SER A 31 -8.92 -2.46 9.09
N GLY A 32 -8.00 -1.51 9.19
CA GLY A 32 -7.39 -1.13 10.46
C GLY A 32 -8.37 -0.39 11.37
N LEU A 33 -7.84 0.20 12.43
CA LEU A 33 -8.62 1.03 13.35
C LEU A 33 -8.01 2.41 13.53
N ASP A 34 -8.85 3.35 13.90
CA ASP A 34 -8.43 4.63 14.45
C ASP A 34 -8.17 4.46 15.95
N TYR A 35 -6.90 4.50 16.33
CA TYR A 35 -6.48 4.29 17.72
C TYR A 35 -6.68 5.52 18.61
N HIS A 36 -7.06 6.68 18.04
CA HIS A 36 -7.39 7.87 18.81
C HIS A 36 -8.79 7.76 19.44
N ASP A 37 -9.76 7.33 18.65
CA ASP A 37 -11.17 7.30 19.04
C ASP A 37 -11.75 5.86 19.12
N ILE A 38 -10.94 4.84 18.81
CA ILE A 38 -11.28 3.41 18.83
C ILE A 38 -12.52 3.11 17.97
N TRP A 39 -12.36 3.26 16.67
CA TRP A 39 -13.36 2.85 15.68
C TRP A 39 -12.67 2.26 14.44
N SER A 40 -13.41 1.51 13.62
CA SER A 40 -12.85 0.75 12.50
C SER A 40 -13.06 1.46 11.16
N PHE A 41 -12.06 1.40 10.27
CA PHE A 41 -12.18 1.84 8.88
C PHE A 41 -13.11 0.96 8.02
N ASN A 42 -13.88 0.04 8.62
CA ASN A 42 -14.59 -1.03 7.93
C ASN A 42 -15.72 -0.49 7.03
N SER A 43 -16.25 0.71 7.31
CA SER A 43 -17.18 1.37 6.37
C SER A 43 -16.59 1.50 4.96
N TYR A 44 -15.30 1.84 4.85
CA TYR A 44 -14.61 1.96 3.56
C TYR A 44 -14.38 0.60 2.90
N ALA A 45 -14.03 -0.42 3.69
CA ALA A 45 -13.90 -1.78 3.19
C ALA A 45 -15.24 -2.32 2.66
N LEU A 46 -16.35 -2.05 3.36
CA LEU A 46 -17.68 -2.45 2.94
C LEU A 46 -18.17 -1.67 1.71
N ASP A 47 -17.80 -0.40 1.56
CA ASP A 47 -18.10 0.36 0.34
C ASP A 47 -17.32 -0.17 -0.87
N GLU A 48 -16.05 -0.51 -0.69
CA GLU A 48 -15.25 -1.16 -1.74
C GLU A 48 -15.80 -2.55 -2.10
N LYS A 49 -16.24 -3.31 -1.09
CA LYS A 49 -16.94 -4.58 -1.31
C LYS A 49 -18.19 -4.39 -2.16
N LYS A 50 -19.01 -3.36 -1.93
CA LYS A 50 -20.20 -3.09 -2.77
C LYS A 50 -19.82 -2.88 -4.24
N ARG A 51 -18.69 -2.20 -4.50
CA ARG A 51 -18.18 -2.03 -5.87
C ARG A 51 -17.77 -3.38 -6.48
N ILE A 52 -17.02 -4.20 -5.74
CA ILE A 52 -16.56 -5.53 -6.17
C ILE A 52 -17.74 -6.49 -6.38
N ASP A 53 -18.77 -6.42 -5.53
CA ASP A 53 -20.00 -7.19 -5.67
C ASP A 53 -20.69 -6.87 -7.01
N GLY A 54 -20.64 -5.61 -7.46
CA GLY A 54 -21.16 -5.17 -8.75
C GLY A 54 -20.37 -5.67 -9.97
N LEU A 55 -19.18 -6.25 -9.78
CA LEU A 55 -18.38 -6.87 -10.85
C LEU A 55 -18.66 -8.38 -11.01
N ALA A 56 -19.38 -8.99 -10.06
CA ALA A 56 -19.64 -10.42 -10.07
C ALA A 56 -20.44 -10.84 -11.32
N ASN A 57 -20.13 -12.02 -11.84
CA ASN A 57 -20.85 -12.64 -12.95
C ASN A 57 -20.79 -14.17 -12.82
N ASP A 58 -21.70 -14.88 -13.50
CA ASP A 58 -21.84 -16.33 -13.35
C ASP A 58 -20.71 -17.15 -14.01
N LEU A 59 -19.78 -16.49 -14.72
CA LEU A 59 -18.68 -17.15 -15.42
C LEU A 59 -17.46 -17.37 -14.52
N GLU A 60 -17.46 -16.88 -13.29
CA GLU A 60 -16.33 -16.94 -12.37
C GLU A 60 -16.77 -17.16 -10.92
N ILE A 61 -15.86 -17.71 -10.13
CA ILE A 61 -16.01 -17.78 -8.67
C ILE A 61 -15.35 -16.54 -8.08
N GLN A 62 -16.11 -15.76 -7.33
CA GLN A 62 -15.61 -14.57 -6.63
C GLN A 62 -15.43 -14.90 -5.14
N ILE A 63 -14.22 -14.68 -4.63
CA ILE A 63 -13.90 -14.84 -3.20
C ILE A 63 -13.42 -13.51 -2.64
N ILE A 64 -14.10 -13.00 -1.62
CA ILE A 64 -13.77 -11.74 -0.95
C ILE A 64 -13.42 -12.03 0.51
N TYR A 65 -12.25 -11.58 0.94
CA TYR A 65 -11.87 -11.54 2.35
C TYR A 65 -12.10 -10.14 2.89
N VAL A 66 -12.94 -10.00 3.92
CA VAL A 66 -13.09 -8.77 4.71
C VAL A 66 -12.43 -9.01 6.07
N ILE A 67 -11.32 -8.32 6.32
CA ILE A 67 -10.50 -8.44 7.52
C ILE A 67 -10.70 -7.17 8.35
N ASP A 68 -11.36 -7.26 9.50
CA ASP A 68 -11.61 -6.13 10.39
C ASP A 68 -10.83 -6.32 11.70
N ILE A 69 -9.82 -5.47 11.89
CA ILE A 69 -8.86 -5.56 12.99
C ILE A 69 -9.53 -5.25 14.34
N LEU A 70 -10.50 -4.34 14.38
CA LEU A 70 -11.13 -3.91 15.64
C LEU A 70 -11.93 -5.03 16.33
N PRO A 71 -12.98 -5.62 15.70
CA PRO A 71 -13.70 -6.75 16.28
C PRO A 71 -12.92 -8.07 16.18
N GLY A 72 -11.75 -8.09 15.54
CA GLY A 72 -10.94 -9.29 15.35
C GLY A 72 -11.62 -10.32 14.46
N THR A 73 -12.11 -9.93 13.27
CA THR A 73 -12.81 -10.86 12.38
C THR A 73 -12.19 -10.96 10.99
N ILE A 74 -12.17 -12.17 10.44
CA ILE A 74 -11.90 -12.42 9.02
C ILE A 74 -13.13 -13.11 8.45
N THR A 75 -13.84 -12.42 7.55
CA THR A 75 -14.99 -12.96 6.84
C THR A 75 -14.59 -13.32 5.42
N LYS A 76 -14.62 -14.60 5.07
CA LYS A 76 -14.45 -15.11 3.71
C LYS A 76 -15.82 -15.30 3.08
N ILE A 77 -16.07 -14.63 1.97
CA ILE A 77 -17.33 -14.67 1.23
C ILE A 77 -17.04 -15.27 -0.14
N GLU A 78 -17.62 -16.41 -0.42
CA GLU A 78 -17.50 -17.11 -1.71
C GLU A 78 -18.83 -17.02 -2.47
N LYS A 79 -18.75 -16.63 -3.73
CA LYS A 79 -19.88 -16.53 -4.64
C LYS A 79 -19.67 -17.35 -5.89
N ASP A 80 -20.64 -18.23 -6.17
CA ASP A 80 -20.67 -19.07 -7.38
C ASP A 80 -22.14 -19.26 -7.82
N GLU A 81 -22.48 -18.83 -9.03
CA GLU A 81 -23.85 -18.96 -9.61
C GLU A 81 -24.97 -18.43 -8.71
N GLY A 82 -24.72 -17.32 -8.01
CA GLY A 82 -25.68 -16.73 -7.08
C GLY A 82 -25.80 -17.45 -5.73
N ALA A 83 -25.13 -18.59 -5.53
CA ALA A 83 -24.91 -19.14 -4.21
C ALA A 83 -23.86 -18.30 -3.47
N VAL A 84 -24.13 -17.97 -2.22
CA VAL A 84 -23.23 -17.21 -1.34
C VAL A 84 -22.93 -18.06 -0.12
N THR A 85 -21.65 -18.33 0.12
CA THR A 85 -21.16 -19.00 1.32
C THR A 85 -20.28 -18.03 2.10
N GLU A 86 -20.58 -17.86 3.39
CA GLU A 86 -19.80 -17.01 4.28
C GLU A 86 -19.18 -17.85 5.39
N THR A 87 -17.89 -17.65 5.64
CA THR A 87 -17.15 -18.25 6.74
C THR A 87 -16.49 -17.14 7.55
N VAL A 88 -16.75 -17.12 8.85
CA VAL A 88 -16.18 -16.12 9.78
C VAL A 88 -15.18 -16.81 10.70
N THR A 89 -13.95 -16.28 10.72
CA THR A 89 -12.91 -16.65 11.69
C THR A 89 -12.80 -15.54 12.72
N GLN A 90 -12.83 -15.92 14.00
CA GLN A 90 -12.81 -15.00 15.14
C GLN A 90 -11.44 -14.98 15.84
N TYR A 91 -10.99 -13.78 16.16
CA TYR A 91 -9.79 -13.43 16.92
C TYR A 91 -10.17 -12.59 18.15
N ASP A 92 -9.18 -12.27 18.97
CA ASP A 92 -9.31 -11.33 20.07
C ASP A 92 -9.69 -9.94 19.56
N GLU A 93 -10.74 -9.36 20.15
CA GLU A 93 -11.17 -8.00 19.92
C GLU A 93 -10.18 -6.99 20.52
N ILE A 94 -10.00 -5.87 19.83
CA ILE A 94 -9.29 -4.69 20.33
C ILE A 94 -10.31 -3.71 20.91
N THR A 95 -10.07 -3.29 22.15
CA THR A 95 -10.93 -2.36 22.87
C THR A 95 -10.14 -1.14 23.34
N LYS A 96 -10.84 -0.16 23.93
CA LYS A 96 -10.18 1.00 24.54
C LYS A 96 -9.17 0.62 25.63
N SER A 97 -9.33 -0.53 26.28
CA SER A 97 -8.40 -1.03 27.31
C SER A 97 -7.02 -1.34 26.73
N ASN A 98 -6.91 -1.60 25.43
CA ASN A 98 -5.63 -1.81 24.75
C ASN A 98 -4.82 -0.51 24.56
N TYR A 99 -5.35 0.66 24.92
CA TYR A 99 -4.65 1.95 24.76
C TYR A 99 -4.59 2.76 26.07
N PRO A 100 -3.92 2.24 27.12
CA PRO A 100 -3.84 2.92 28.42
C PRO A 100 -3.09 4.25 28.38
N SER A 101 -2.18 4.43 27.41
CA SER A 101 -1.39 5.65 27.17
C SER A 101 -1.82 6.44 25.93
N HIS A 102 -3.11 6.35 25.56
CA HIS A 102 -3.79 7.04 24.45
C HIS A 102 -3.38 6.66 23.02
N HIS A 103 -2.16 6.18 22.76
CA HIS A 103 -1.73 5.94 21.37
C HIS A 103 -1.04 4.61 21.14
N THR A 104 -0.47 3.97 22.16
CA THR A 104 0.27 2.72 21.99
C THR A 104 -0.62 1.53 22.30
N PHE A 105 -0.63 0.54 21.41
CA PHE A 105 -1.29 -0.73 21.65
C PHE A 105 -0.59 -1.55 22.75
N ASP A 106 -1.38 -2.05 23.69
CA ASP A 106 -1.05 -3.05 24.70
C ASP A 106 -1.84 -4.33 24.40
N ASP A 107 -1.14 -5.47 24.32
CA ASP A 107 -1.75 -6.77 24.01
C ASP A 107 -2.56 -7.33 25.19
N LEU A 108 -2.41 -6.76 26.39
CA LEU A 108 -3.06 -7.19 27.64
C LEU A 108 -2.77 -8.66 27.98
N GLY A 109 -1.61 -9.17 27.55
CA GLY A 109 -1.21 -10.57 27.70
C GLY A 109 -1.95 -11.54 26.78
N LYS A 110 -2.71 -11.05 25.81
CA LYS A 110 -3.35 -11.88 24.78
C LYS A 110 -2.49 -11.97 23.53
N THR A 111 -2.62 -13.06 22.79
CA THR A 111 -1.79 -13.28 21.58
C THR A 111 -2.60 -13.63 20.34
N ASN A 112 -3.90 -13.93 20.47
CA ASN A 112 -4.73 -14.37 19.36
C ASN A 112 -5.38 -13.18 18.64
N TYR A 113 -4.59 -12.16 18.30
CA TYR A 113 -5.03 -11.02 17.48
C TYR A 113 -4.81 -11.30 15.99
N ILE A 114 -5.52 -10.58 15.12
CA ILE A 114 -5.17 -10.53 13.70
C ILE A 114 -3.87 -9.73 13.58
N THR A 115 -2.79 -10.39 13.17
CA THR A 115 -1.47 -9.76 13.00
C THR A 115 -1.20 -9.47 11.53
N LYS A 116 -0.13 -8.72 11.24
CA LYS A 116 0.37 -8.56 9.86
C LYS A 116 0.63 -9.91 9.19
N ASN A 117 1.12 -10.90 9.95
CA ASN A 117 1.40 -12.25 9.45
C ASN A 117 0.10 -12.97 9.08
N THR A 118 -0.96 -12.83 9.87
CA THR A 118 -2.29 -13.37 9.53
C THR A 118 -2.78 -12.86 8.17
N ILE A 119 -2.55 -11.57 7.87
CA ILE A 119 -2.92 -10.98 6.57
C ILE A 119 -2.00 -11.49 5.45
N TYR A 120 -0.69 -11.56 5.69
CA TYR A 120 0.26 -12.12 4.72
C TYR A 120 -0.01 -13.60 4.41
N ASP A 121 -0.49 -14.36 5.40
CA ASP A 121 -0.86 -15.77 5.25
C ASP A 121 -2.09 -15.94 4.35
N VAL A 122 -3.06 -15.01 4.37
CA VAL A 122 -4.16 -14.99 3.40
C VAL A 122 -3.62 -14.82 1.98
N VAL A 123 -2.66 -13.91 1.77
CA VAL A 123 -2.03 -13.71 0.45
C VAL A 123 -1.25 -14.97 0.03
N LEU A 124 -0.53 -15.60 0.95
CA LEU A 124 0.18 -16.86 0.70
C LEU A 124 -0.77 -18.01 0.35
N GLU A 125 -1.90 -18.15 1.07
CA GLU A 125 -2.92 -19.15 0.81
C GLU A 125 -3.48 -18.98 -0.60
N ILE A 126 -3.84 -17.75 -0.98
CA ILE A 126 -4.33 -17.44 -2.33
C ILE A 126 -3.27 -17.82 -3.38
N GLY A 127 -2.02 -17.41 -3.18
CA GLY A 127 -0.93 -17.74 -4.11
C GLY A 127 -0.69 -19.25 -4.25
N THR A 128 -0.85 -20.00 -3.17
CA THR A 128 -0.63 -21.45 -3.15
C THR A 128 -1.78 -22.23 -3.77
N THR A 129 -3.02 -21.82 -3.49
CA THR A 129 -4.23 -22.55 -3.91
C THR A 129 -4.74 -22.10 -5.28
N HIS A 130 -4.61 -20.82 -5.58
CA HIS A 130 -5.12 -20.15 -6.78
C HIS A 130 -4.11 -19.10 -7.26
N PRO A 131 -2.94 -19.50 -7.76
CA PRO A 131 -1.93 -18.55 -8.23
C PRO A 131 -2.51 -17.59 -9.27
N LYS A 132 -2.08 -16.33 -9.24
CA LYS A 132 -2.51 -15.26 -10.17
C LYS A 132 -4.00 -14.91 -10.14
N SER A 133 -4.68 -15.20 -9.04
CA SER A 133 -6.12 -14.90 -8.89
C SER A 133 -6.43 -13.70 -8.00
N LEU A 134 -5.48 -13.18 -7.22
CA LEU A 134 -5.69 -11.97 -6.42
C LEU A 134 -5.80 -10.76 -7.35
N MET A 135 -6.99 -10.20 -7.45
CA MET A 135 -7.29 -9.05 -8.32
C MET A 135 -6.98 -7.74 -7.62
N GLU A 136 -7.47 -7.58 -6.39
CA GLU A 136 -7.32 -6.34 -5.65
C GLU A 136 -7.09 -6.62 -4.17
N MET A 137 -6.16 -5.89 -3.56
CA MET A 137 -5.99 -5.86 -2.11
C MET A 137 -6.04 -4.42 -1.62
N HIS A 138 -6.94 -4.10 -0.70
CA HIS A 138 -7.10 -2.76 -0.14
C HIS A 138 -6.77 -2.78 1.35
N ILE A 139 -6.00 -1.80 1.81
CA ILE A 139 -5.61 -1.65 3.21
C ILE A 139 -6.02 -0.26 3.68
N PHE A 140 -7.04 -0.18 4.52
CA PHE A 140 -7.58 1.07 5.08
C PHE A 140 -7.00 1.33 6.46
N SER A 141 -6.21 2.40 6.60
CA SER A 141 -5.40 2.59 7.80
C SER A 141 -4.97 4.05 7.99
N HIS A 142 -4.38 4.34 9.15
CA HIS A 142 -3.61 5.57 9.40
C HIS A 142 -2.23 5.54 8.70
N ALA A 143 -2.12 4.95 7.50
CA ALA A 143 -0.86 4.61 6.86
C ALA A 143 0.22 5.67 7.01
N TYR A 144 1.46 5.21 7.14
CA TYR A 144 2.63 6.06 7.23
C TYR A 144 3.62 5.69 6.12
N TRP A 145 4.67 6.50 5.92
CA TRP A 145 5.63 6.24 4.85
C TRP A 145 6.35 4.89 5.02
N ASN A 146 6.48 4.41 6.27
CA ASN A 146 7.11 3.13 6.58
C ASN A 146 6.16 1.92 6.47
N GLY A 147 4.85 2.15 6.28
CA GLY A 147 3.85 1.11 6.07
C GLY A 147 2.48 1.42 6.71
N PRO A 148 1.45 0.61 6.41
CA PRO A 148 0.13 0.69 7.03
C PRO A 148 0.17 0.55 8.56
N ILE A 149 -0.48 1.48 9.27
CA ILE A 149 -0.69 1.43 10.73
C ILE A 149 -2.11 0.93 10.99
N LEU A 150 -2.24 -0.34 11.35
CA LEU A 150 -3.52 -1.02 11.57
C LEU A 150 -4.01 -0.90 13.01
N ALA A 151 -3.09 -0.89 13.98
CA ALA A 151 -3.40 -0.75 15.41
C ALA A 151 -2.32 0.02 16.20
N ASN A 152 -1.26 0.51 15.56
CA ASN A 152 -0.16 1.24 16.22
C ASN A 152 0.60 0.39 17.25
N THR A 153 1.07 -0.77 16.79
CA THR A 153 1.95 -1.70 17.51
C THR A 153 3.42 -1.35 17.34
N TYR A 154 4.26 -1.83 18.25
CA TYR A 154 5.71 -1.83 18.05
C TYR A 154 6.17 -3.11 17.37
N SER A 155 7.17 -3.01 16.49
CA SER A 155 7.77 -4.19 15.82
C SER A 155 8.49 -5.13 16.78
N THR A 156 8.85 -4.64 17.97
CA THR A 156 9.47 -5.41 19.05
C THR A 156 8.46 -5.98 20.05
N GLY A 157 7.17 -5.69 19.86
CA GLY A 157 6.10 -6.23 20.71
C GLY A 157 5.91 -7.74 20.51
N ALA A 158 5.28 -8.39 21.49
CA ALA A 158 4.90 -9.80 21.36
C ALA A 158 3.85 -10.02 20.26
N VAL A 159 3.02 -9.00 20.02
CA VAL A 159 2.00 -8.95 18.98
C VAL A 159 2.32 -7.79 18.06
N ASP A 160 2.46 -8.07 16.76
CA ASP A 160 2.73 -7.06 15.75
C ASP A 160 1.67 -7.07 14.65
N ILE A 161 0.80 -6.06 14.70
CA ILE A 161 -0.36 -5.93 13.81
C ILE A 161 0.03 -5.07 12.59
N ASP A 162 0.91 -4.09 12.77
CA ASP A 162 1.25 -3.12 11.72
C ASP A 162 2.24 -3.67 10.69
N MET A 163 2.05 -3.24 9.44
CA MET A 163 2.89 -3.65 8.31
C MET A 163 4.04 -2.64 8.15
N ARG A 164 5.26 -3.11 7.87
CA ARG A 164 6.47 -2.27 7.79
C ARG A 164 7.36 -2.61 6.61
N ILE A 165 8.19 -1.65 6.21
CA ILE A 165 9.08 -1.77 5.03
C ILE A 165 9.97 -3.01 5.10
N ASP A 166 10.41 -3.40 6.30
CA ASP A 166 11.26 -4.55 6.53
C ASP A 166 10.58 -5.87 6.17
N ASP A 167 9.24 -5.94 6.30
CA ASP A 167 8.44 -7.12 5.94
C ASP A 167 8.52 -7.41 4.43
N THR A 168 8.72 -6.38 3.59
CA THR A 168 8.67 -6.52 2.12
C THR A 168 9.68 -7.54 1.59
N THR A 169 10.78 -7.76 2.32
CA THR A 169 11.76 -8.80 1.98
C THR A 169 11.15 -10.19 2.04
N SER A 170 10.45 -10.53 3.13
CA SER A 170 9.95 -11.89 3.37
C SER A 170 8.64 -12.18 2.64
N VAL A 171 7.83 -11.15 2.34
CA VAL A 171 6.47 -11.36 1.80
C VAL A 171 6.37 -11.15 0.29
N SER A 172 7.37 -10.53 -0.35
CA SER A 172 7.31 -10.18 -1.78
C SER A 172 7.03 -11.36 -2.71
N SER A 173 7.56 -12.55 -2.42
CA SER A 173 7.27 -13.76 -3.22
C SER A 173 5.81 -14.17 -3.16
N ASN A 174 5.16 -14.02 -2.00
CA ASN A 174 3.76 -14.40 -1.81
C ASN A 174 2.87 -13.51 -2.67
N PHE A 175 3.11 -12.19 -2.63
CA PHE A 175 2.44 -11.24 -3.52
C PHE A 175 2.70 -11.53 -4.99
N THR A 176 3.95 -11.84 -5.36
CA THR A 176 4.30 -12.18 -6.74
C THR A 176 3.49 -13.37 -7.24
N ILE A 177 3.31 -14.42 -6.43
CA ILE A 177 2.60 -15.64 -6.84
C ILE A 177 1.07 -15.41 -6.85
N ALA A 178 0.53 -14.71 -5.86
CA ALA A 178 -0.91 -14.49 -5.72
C ALA A 178 -1.49 -13.50 -6.72
N MET A 179 -0.79 -12.37 -6.95
CA MET A 179 -1.33 -11.23 -7.69
C MET A 179 -1.53 -11.54 -9.17
N ASN A 180 -2.72 -11.21 -9.68
CA ASN A 180 -3.04 -11.23 -11.10
C ASN A 180 -2.21 -10.19 -11.86
N SER A 181 -1.95 -10.40 -13.16
CA SER A 181 -1.16 -9.48 -13.98
C SER A 181 -1.76 -8.09 -14.16
N ILE A 182 -3.10 -7.96 -14.04
CA ILE A 182 -3.79 -6.66 -14.05
C ILE A 182 -4.22 -6.23 -12.64
N GLY A 183 -3.87 -7.01 -11.62
CA GLY A 183 -4.22 -6.74 -10.24
C GLY A 183 -3.35 -5.67 -9.60
N TYR A 184 -3.80 -5.15 -8.46
CA TYR A 184 -3.07 -4.14 -7.71
C TYR A 184 -3.34 -4.23 -6.20
N LEU A 185 -2.44 -3.64 -5.43
CA LEU A 185 -2.64 -3.35 -4.01
C LEU A 185 -2.89 -1.86 -3.84
N LYS A 186 -3.83 -1.45 -2.99
CA LYS A 186 -4.05 -0.05 -2.61
C LYS A 186 -3.95 0.15 -1.11
N ILE A 187 -3.08 1.07 -0.70
CA ILE A 187 -2.89 1.49 0.69
C ILE A 187 -3.56 2.85 0.85
N TRP A 188 -4.66 2.85 1.59
CA TRP A 188 -5.38 4.05 1.97
C TRP A 188 -4.84 4.55 3.31
N GLY A 189 -4.62 5.85 3.36
CA GLY A 189 -4.00 6.54 4.49
C GLY A 189 -3.00 7.58 4.02
N CYS A 190 -2.06 7.93 4.89
CA CYS A 190 -1.13 9.03 4.67
C CYS A 190 0.26 8.52 4.22
N SER A 191 1.10 9.45 3.77
CA SER A 191 2.54 9.24 3.61
C SER A 191 3.23 10.54 3.94
N PHE A 192 3.45 10.77 5.24
CA PHE A 192 3.88 12.08 5.74
C PHE A 192 5.25 12.02 6.47
N PRO A 193 6.36 11.76 5.77
CA PRO A 193 7.69 11.94 6.35
C PRO A 193 7.88 13.43 6.65
N ILE A 194 8.06 13.78 7.93
CA ILE A 194 8.15 15.19 8.41
C ILE A 194 9.22 15.96 7.64
N ALA A 195 10.40 15.36 7.48
CA ALA A 195 11.51 15.99 6.80
C ALA A 195 11.25 16.21 5.30
N ALA A 196 10.64 15.23 4.62
CA ALA A 196 10.25 15.36 3.21
C ALA A 196 9.23 16.48 3.01
N ASN A 197 8.21 16.55 3.88
CA ASN A 197 7.20 17.61 3.81
C ASN A 197 7.82 18.99 4.05
N ALA A 198 8.69 19.11 5.04
CA ALA A 198 9.40 20.35 5.31
C ALA A 198 10.28 20.77 4.11
N LEU A 199 11.02 19.83 3.53
CA LEU A 199 11.85 20.05 2.36
C LEU A 199 11.03 20.52 1.16
N PHE A 200 9.95 19.82 0.80
CA PHE A 200 9.13 20.23 -0.34
C PHE A 200 8.42 21.55 -0.09
N SER A 201 7.98 21.83 1.14
CA SER A 201 7.40 23.13 1.50
C SER A 201 8.38 24.29 1.32
N ARG A 202 9.67 24.08 1.57
CA ARG A 202 10.72 25.07 1.30
C ARG A 202 10.95 25.24 -0.20
N ILE A 203 11.06 24.14 -0.93
CA ILE A 203 11.25 24.14 -2.38
C ILE A 203 10.12 24.91 -3.10
N ARG A 204 8.85 24.64 -2.75
CA ARG A 204 7.69 25.28 -3.37
C ARG A 204 7.54 26.77 -3.06
N ARG A 205 8.19 27.26 -2.00
CA ARG A 205 8.19 28.68 -1.65
C ARG A 205 9.25 29.49 -2.41
N ASN A 206 10.07 28.84 -3.22
CA ASN A 206 10.99 29.52 -4.11
C ASN A 206 10.22 30.21 -5.26
N SER A 207 10.64 31.41 -5.66
CA SER A 207 10.00 32.18 -6.73
C SER A 207 10.06 31.50 -8.10
N ASN A 208 11.03 30.60 -8.31
CA ASN A 208 11.17 29.84 -9.56
C ASN A 208 10.26 28.61 -9.60
N TYR A 209 9.54 28.30 -8.52
CA TYR A 209 8.59 27.20 -8.50
C TYR A 209 7.33 27.52 -9.31
N SER A 210 6.89 26.55 -10.11
CA SER A 210 5.64 26.58 -10.87
C SER A 210 4.97 25.19 -10.85
N SER A 211 3.65 25.17 -11.00
CA SER A 211 2.89 23.94 -11.22
C SER A 211 2.99 23.42 -12.66
N SER A 212 3.41 24.26 -13.60
CA SER A 212 3.80 23.85 -14.96
C SER A 212 5.16 23.18 -14.97
N LEU A 213 5.51 22.51 -16.07
CA LEU A 213 6.86 21.98 -16.30
C LEU A 213 7.94 23.05 -16.08
N ILE A 214 9.04 22.63 -15.46
CA ILE A 214 10.23 23.44 -15.18
C ILE A 214 11.41 22.67 -15.78
N GLU A 215 12.25 23.37 -16.53
CA GLU A 215 13.44 22.78 -17.14
C GLU A 215 14.45 22.37 -16.06
N ASP A 216 15.13 21.26 -16.29
CA ASP A 216 16.02 20.60 -15.32
C ASP A 216 17.20 21.50 -14.88
N ASP A 217 17.64 22.45 -15.72
CA ASP A 217 18.76 23.36 -15.48
C ASP A 217 18.39 24.65 -14.73
N VAL A 218 17.09 24.89 -14.48
CA VAL A 218 16.64 26.05 -13.70
C VAL A 218 17.20 25.97 -12.28
N VAL A 219 17.88 27.03 -11.85
CA VAL A 219 18.50 27.10 -10.52
C VAL A 219 17.56 27.74 -9.51
N PHE A 220 17.39 27.07 -8.38
CA PHE A 220 16.67 27.51 -7.20
C PHE A 220 17.68 27.96 -6.15
N SER A 221 17.75 29.27 -5.93
CA SER A 221 18.62 29.86 -4.91
C SER A 221 17.89 30.01 -3.58
N TYR A 222 18.52 29.51 -2.51
CA TYR A 222 18.04 29.63 -1.14
C TYR A 222 19.06 30.39 -0.29
N PRO A 223 18.63 31.38 0.52
CA PRO A 223 19.53 32.14 1.38
C PRO A 223 20.05 31.25 2.55
N PRO A 224 21.09 31.72 3.28
CA PRO A 224 21.49 31.12 4.55
C PRO A 224 20.32 30.81 5.48
N ASP A 225 20.44 29.73 6.24
CA ASP A 225 19.50 29.24 7.25
C ASP A 225 18.11 28.84 6.73
N HIS A 226 17.87 28.87 5.42
CA HIS A 226 16.55 28.59 4.84
C HIS A 226 16.06 27.16 5.14
N PHE A 227 16.98 26.20 5.22
CA PHE A 227 16.71 24.78 5.47
C PHE A 227 16.81 24.37 6.94
N ASN A 228 17.05 25.33 7.85
CA ASN A 228 16.99 25.13 9.29
C ASN A 228 15.66 25.66 9.83
N PHE A 229 14.97 24.90 10.68
CA PHE A 229 13.78 25.41 11.35
C PHE A 229 13.51 24.69 12.67
N VAL A 230 12.72 25.35 13.51
CA VAL A 230 12.23 24.79 14.77
C VAL A 230 10.81 24.24 14.52
N THR A 231 10.59 22.98 14.85
CA THR A 231 9.28 22.32 14.76
C THR A 231 8.32 22.92 15.80
N SER A 232 7.02 22.58 15.72
CA SER A 232 6.05 22.96 16.76
C SER A 232 6.35 22.36 18.13
N SER A 233 7.13 21.27 18.19
CA SER A 233 7.65 20.67 19.44
C SER A 233 8.88 21.39 20.00
N GLY A 234 9.42 22.41 19.31
CA GLY A 234 10.62 23.13 19.73
C GLY A 234 11.93 22.46 19.31
N GLU A 235 11.88 21.41 18.48
CA GLU A 235 13.07 20.70 18.01
C GLU A 235 13.67 21.40 16.80
N SER A 236 14.99 21.62 16.81
CA SER A 236 15.71 22.12 15.64
C SER A 236 15.87 21.01 14.62
N LEU A 237 15.36 21.19 13.41
CA LEU A 237 15.54 20.29 12.29
C LEU A 237 16.39 20.97 11.21
N ASP A 238 17.57 20.40 10.97
CA ASP A 238 18.45 20.79 9.87
C ASP A 238 18.25 19.84 8.68
N LEU A 239 17.64 20.34 7.61
CA LEU A 239 17.41 19.57 6.38
C LEU A 239 18.66 19.49 5.49
N VAL A 240 19.73 20.25 5.76
CA VAL A 240 20.94 20.26 4.94
C VAL A 240 21.67 18.93 4.98
N GLY A 241 21.63 18.23 6.12
CA GLY A 241 22.14 16.86 6.22
C GLY A 241 21.45 15.90 5.24
N ILE A 242 20.13 16.03 5.09
CA ILE A 242 19.34 15.23 4.14
C ILE A 242 19.69 15.61 2.71
N LEU A 243 19.80 16.90 2.38
CA LEU A 243 20.24 17.34 1.05
C LEU A 243 21.61 16.76 0.69
N ASN A 244 22.56 16.82 1.62
CA ASN A 244 23.92 16.34 1.42
C ASN A 244 23.97 14.83 1.20
N ASP A 245 23.30 14.06 2.05
CA ASP A 245 23.19 12.60 1.91
C ASP A 245 22.55 12.21 0.57
N ARG A 246 21.43 12.85 0.24
CA ARG A 246 20.66 12.50 -0.96
C ARG A 246 21.33 12.96 -2.26
N LEU A 247 22.07 14.07 -2.26
CA LEU A 247 22.71 14.60 -3.47
C LEU A 247 24.21 14.29 -3.56
N GLY A 248 24.82 13.72 -2.53
CA GLY A 248 26.28 13.54 -2.45
C GLY A 248 27.02 14.88 -2.43
N LYS A 249 26.47 15.87 -1.73
CA LYS A 249 27.01 17.25 -1.64
C LYS A 249 27.48 17.56 -0.22
N SER A 250 28.06 18.74 -0.03
CA SER A 250 28.53 19.22 1.27
C SER A 250 28.14 20.68 1.49
N PHE A 251 26.86 20.98 1.34
CA PHE A 251 26.27 22.26 1.68
C PHE A 251 26.43 22.58 3.16
N ASN A 252 26.51 23.87 3.49
CA ASN A 252 26.52 24.39 4.85
C ASN A 252 25.25 25.22 5.08
N VAL A 253 24.56 24.96 6.18
CA VAL A 253 23.30 25.63 6.54
C VAL A 253 23.42 27.15 6.63
N THR A 254 24.58 27.66 7.02
CA THR A 254 24.85 29.11 7.15
C THR A 254 25.26 29.76 5.82
N SER A 255 25.25 29.01 4.71
CA SER A 255 25.62 29.47 3.38
C SER A 255 24.43 29.49 2.43
N LYS A 256 24.54 30.27 1.35
CA LYS A 256 23.60 30.19 0.22
C LYS A 256 23.67 28.78 -0.38
N ILE A 257 22.51 28.19 -0.67
CA ILE A 257 22.40 26.89 -1.33
C ILE A 257 21.69 27.09 -2.67
N ASP A 258 22.34 26.65 -3.75
CA ASP A 258 21.76 26.62 -5.09
C ASP A 258 21.49 25.16 -5.46
N LEU A 259 20.25 24.88 -5.88
CA LEU A 259 19.83 23.57 -6.37
C LEU A 259 19.30 23.71 -7.78
N THR A 260 19.74 22.87 -8.70
CA THR A 260 19.05 22.73 -10.00
C THR A 260 17.70 22.06 -9.81
N PHE A 261 16.77 22.27 -10.75
CA PHE A 261 15.49 21.58 -10.71
C PHE A 261 15.67 20.06 -10.87
N LYS A 262 16.68 19.63 -11.62
CA LYS A 262 17.11 18.23 -11.69
C LYS A 262 17.45 17.65 -10.32
N GLU A 263 18.23 18.36 -9.50
CA GLU A 263 18.56 17.95 -8.13
C GLU A 263 17.29 17.91 -7.25
N ILE A 264 16.36 18.86 -7.42
CA ILE A 264 15.05 18.84 -6.73
C ILE A 264 14.23 17.60 -7.11
N LYS A 265 14.16 17.26 -8.40
CA LYS A 265 13.50 16.04 -8.87
C LYS A 265 14.17 14.79 -8.32
N LEU A 266 15.50 14.75 -8.25
CA LEU A 266 16.24 13.64 -7.65
C LEU A 266 15.92 13.48 -6.15
N LEU A 267 15.80 14.57 -5.39
CA LEU A 267 15.36 14.51 -3.99
C LEU A 267 13.97 13.87 -3.88
N ALA A 268 13.02 14.32 -4.71
CA ALA A 268 11.66 13.78 -4.70
C ALA A 268 11.59 12.31 -5.11
N ALA A 269 12.37 11.92 -6.12
CA ALA A 269 12.50 10.54 -6.57
C ALA A 269 13.05 9.63 -5.45
N LYS A 270 14.01 10.11 -4.66
CA LYS A 270 14.54 9.38 -3.50
C LYS A 270 13.52 9.22 -2.37
N GLU A 271 12.73 10.26 -2.10
CA GLU A 271 11.63 10.16 -1.12
C GLU A 271 10.53 9.19 -1.60
N PHE A 272 10.20 9.20 -2.91
CA PHE A 272 9.27 8.25 -3.51
C PHE A 272 9.75 6.80 -3.34
N ASN A 273 11.04 6.55 -3.61
CA ASN A 273 11.62 5.21 -3.47
C ASN A 273 11.79 4.76 -2.00
N GLY A 274 11.74 5.69 -1.05
CA GLY A 274 11.97 5.45 0.38
C GLY A 274 10.77 4.93 1.17
N VAL A 275 9.62 4.68 0.52
CA VAL A 275 8.38 4.29 1.21
C VAL A 275 8.05 2.80 1.06
N TYR A 276 7.25 2.27 1.98
CA TYR A 276 6.76 0.88 1.97
C TYR A 276 6.22 0.44 0.61
N ALA A 277 5.36 1.27 0.00
CA ALA A 277 4.72 0.98 -1.28
C ALA A 277 5.74 0.75 -2.41
N ALA A 278 6.80 1.57 -2.46
CA ALA A 278 7.87 1.42 -3.44
C ALA A 278 8.64 0.11 -3.23
N PHE A 279 9.01 -0.20 -1.99
CA PHE A 279 9.73 -1.43 -1.67
C PHE A 279 8.93 -2.68 -2.05
N LEU A 280 7.64 -2.70 -1.70
CA LEU A 280 6.75 -3.82 -2.04
C LEU A 280 6.57 -3.94 -3.55
N ALA A 281 6.24 -2.85 -4.24
CA ALA A 281 6.04 -2.83 -5.69
C ALA A 281 7.29 -3.32 -6.45
N TYR A 282 8.47 -2.81 -6.09
CA TYR A 282 9.74 -3.16 -6.74
C TYR A 282 10.12 -4.63 -6.53
N ARG A 283 10.03 -5.12 -5.27
CA ARG A 283 10.44 -6.48 -4.91
C ARG A 283 9.46 -7.54 -5.40
N ALA A 284 8.16 -7.28 -5.30
CA ALA A 284 7.12 -8.23 -5.72
C ALA A 284 6.77 -8.09 -7.22
N GLY A 285 7.19 -7.00 -7.89
CA GLY A 285 6.83 -6.74 -9.28
C GLY A 285 5.33 -6.56 -9.48
N ILE A 286 4.66 -5.90 -8.54
CA ILE A 286 3.21 -5.63 -8.56
C ILE A 286 2.96 -4.12 -8.62
N ASN A 287 1.75 -3.75 -9.00
CA ASN A 287 1.27 -2.38 -8.91
C ASN A 287 0.78 -2.10 -7.49
N VAL A 288 1.23 -1.00 -6.90
CA VAL A 288 0.77 -0.51 -5.59
C VAL A 288 0.31 0.93 -5.72
N TYR A 289 -0.93 1.24 -5.37
CA TYR A 289 -1.41 2.61 -5.21
C TYR A 289 -1.28 3.02 -3.74
N ALA A 290 -0.60 4.13 -3.47
CA ALA A 290 -0.46 4.64 -2.11
C ALA A 290 -0.24 6.16 -2.10
N ALA A 291 -0.35 6.76 -0.93
CA ALA A 291 -0.14 8.20 -0.77
C ALA A 291 1.29 8.56 -1.22
N LEU A 292 1.42 9.64 -1.99
CA LEU A 292 2.72 10.17 -2.41
C LEU A 292 3.45 10.78 -1.20
N PRO A 293 4.79 10.81 -1.18
CA PRO A 293 5.50 11.39 -0.04
C PRO A 293 5.07 12.84 0.22
N ALA A 294 4.94 13.16 1.51
CA ALA A 294 4.41 14.42 2.04
C ALA A 294 2.93 14.69 1.73
N THR A 295 2.12 13.66 1.48
CA THR A 295 0.66 13.80 1.37
C THR A 295 -0.04 13.14 2.56
N TYR A 296 -1.25 13.58 2.84
CA TYR A 296 -2.11 12.94 3.83
C TYR A 296 -3.51 12.77 3.24
N ALA A 297 -4.19 11.72 3.67
CA ALA A 297 -5.57 11.45 3.29
C ALA A 297 -6.53 12.08 4.30
N GLU A 298 -7.67 12.55 3.80
CA GLU A 298 -8.76 12.97 4.66
C GLU A 298 -9.68 11.78 4.92
N ILE A 299 -9.96 11.51 6.19
CA ILE A 299 -10.92 10.49 6.63
C ILE A 299 -12.34 11.07 6.47
N THR A 300 -12.70 11.29 5.20
CA THR A 300 -14.03 11.67 4.72
C THR A 300 -14.68 10.44 4.08
N PRO A 301 -15.98 10.45 3.75
CA PRO A 301 -16.61 9.30 3.08
C PRO A 301 -15.92 8.83 1.79
N SER A 302 -15.10 9.67 1.15
CA SER A 302 -14.39 9.32 -0.08
C SER A 302 -12.95 8.83 0.13
N PHE A 303 -12.39 8.99 1.33
CA PHE A 303 -11.02 8.62 1.72
C PHE A 303 -9.96 8.96 0.64
N VAL A 304 -9.86 10.25 0.30
CA VAL A 304 -8.98 10.78 -0.76
C VAL A 304 -7.82 11.59 -0.18
N ILE A 305 -6.79 11.84 -0.99
CA ILE A 305 -5.72 12.77 -0.61
C ILE A 305 -6.27 14.18 -0.40
N SER A 306 -5.87 14.83 0.70
CA SER A 306 -6.32 16.17 1.05
C SER A 306 -5.94 17.18 -0.02
N SER A 307 -6.88 18.07 -0.35
CA SER A 307 -6.65 19.22 -1.23
C SER A 307 -5.51 20.12 -0.72
N ASN A 308 -5.25 20.14 0.59
CA ASN A 308 -4.17 20.91 1.21
C ASN A 308 -2.77 20.41 0.81
N THR A 309 -2.65 19.17 0.35
CA THR A 309 -1.38 18.58 -0.13
C THR A 309 -1.35 18.33 -1.63
N MET A 310 -2.36 18.79 -2.37
CA MET A 310 -2.48 18.55 -3.81
C MET A 310 -1.31 19.11 -4.63
N GLN A 311 -0.63 20.14 -4.12
CA GLN A 311 0.61 20.64 -4.74
C GLN A 311 1.73 19.60 -4.77
N ASN A 312 1.78 18.68 -3.79
CA ASN A 312 2.74 17.57 -3.78
C ASN A 312 2.35 16.52 -4.82
N VAL A 313 1.06 16.15 -4.89
CA VAL A 313 0.54 15.25 -5.93
C VAL A 313 0.88 15.78 -7.32
N ASN A 314 0.56 17.05 -7.57
CA ASN A 314 0.85 17.70 -8.85
C ASN A 314 2.35 17.77 -9.16
N PHE A 315 3.22 17.88 -8.15
CA PHE A 315 4.66 17.81 -8.35
C PHE A 315 5.07 16.45 -8.93
N TYR A 316 4.70 15.35 -8.26
CA TYR A 316 5.04 14.01 -8.74
C TYR A 316 4.43 13.72 -10.11
N LYS A 317 3.19 14.12 -10.32
CA LYS A 317 2.50 13.94 -11.60
C LYS A 317 3.16 14.71 -12.74
N ASN A 318 3.40 16.01 -12.56
CA ASN A 318 3.83 16.88 -13.66
C ASN A 318 5.35 16.81 -13.90
N HIS A 319 6.14 16.66 -12.83
CA HIS A 319 7.61 16.77 -12.92
C HIS A 319 8.32 15.42 -12.89
N LEU A 320 7.66 14.38 -12.37
CA LEU A 320 8.20 13.03 -12.29
C LEU A 320 7.37 12.00 -13.06
N ASN A 321 6.33 12.44 -13.78
CA ASN A 321 5.43 11.59 -14.58
C ASN A 321 4.81 10.43 -13.80
N VAL A 322 4.58 10.60 -12.50
CA VAL A 322 3.92 9.58 -11.68
C VAL A 322 2.43 9.52 -12.04
N THR A 323 1.93 8.32 -12.32
CA THR A 323 0.50 8.09 -12.53
C THR A 323 -0.23 8.21 -11.20
N VAL A 324 -1.39 8.87 -11.19
CA VAL A 324 -2.25 9.01 -10.00
C VAL A 324 -3.65 8.50 -10.32
N ASP A 325 -4.30 7.87 -9.35
CA ASP A 325 -5.67 7.37 -9.49
C ASP A 325 -6.72 8.45 -9.21
N ALA A 326 -8.00 8.05 -9.21
CA ALA A 326 -9.12 8.96 -8.96
C ALA A 326 -9.21 9.50 -7.51
N GLY A 327 -8.50 8.88 -6.56
CA GLY A 327 -8.36 9.37 -5.19
C GLY A 327 -7.05 10.14 -4.96
N ASP A 328 -6.33 10.46 -6.04
CA ASP A 328 -5.03 11.12 -6.06
C ASP A 328 -3.89 10.32 -5.38
N TYR A 329 -4.06 9.00 -5.27
CA TYR A 329 -3.01 8.09 -4.82
C TYR A 329 -2.04 7.80 -5.98
N GLY A 330 -0.74 7.84 -5.70
CA GLY A 330 0.30 7.57 -6.70
C GLY A 330 0.48 6.08 -6.97
N LEU A 331 0.70 5.73 -8.23
CA LEU A 331 1.11 4.41 -8.66
C LEU A 331 2.60 4.22 -8.40
N TYR A 332 2.92 3.20 -7.61
CA TYR A 332 4.23 2.61 -7.43
C TYR A 332 4.29 1.33 -8.26
N ASP A 333 5.14 1.35 -9.29
CA ASP A 333 5.41 0.19 -10.14
C ASP A 333 6.93 0.06 -10.36
N LYS A 334 7.35 -1.11 -10.79
CA LYS A 334 8.78 -1.42 -10.96
C LYS A 334 9.48 -0.51 -11.97
N THR A 335 8.80 -0.12 -13.05
CA THR A 335 9.39 0.71 -14.12
C THR A 335 9.64 2.12 -13.61
N THR A 336 8.65 2.73 -12.97
CA THR A 336 8.74 4.07 -12.37
C THR A 336 9.85 4.11 -11.32
N ILE A 337 9.89 3.12 -10.42
CA ILE A 337 10.91 3.03 -9.36
C ILE A 337 12.31 2.88 -9.94
N GLN A 338 12.49 1.99 -10.94
CA GLN A 338 13.78 1.81 -11.59
C GLN A 338 14.25 3.09 -12.27
N GLY A 339 13.35 3.79 -12.98
CA GLY A 339 13.66 5.08 -13.60
C GLY A 339 14.16 6.12 -12.59
N PHE A 340 13.60 6.12 -11.37
CA PHE A 340 14.05 6.98 -10.27
C PHE A 340 15.38 6.54 -9.64
N ILE A 341 15.65 5.24 -9.56
CA ILE A 341 16.97 4.72 -9.11
C ILE A 341 18.07 5.14 -10.09
N ASP A 342 17.77 5.13 -11.39
CA ASP A 342 18.73 5.44 -12.44
C ASP A 342 18.98 6.96 -12.60
N MET A 343 18.23 7.80 -11.87
CA MET A 343 18.48 9.24 -11.84
C MET A 343 19.81 9.53 -11.14
N ASN A 344 20.69 10.23 -11.85
CA ASN A 344 21.96 10.72 -11.30
C ASN A 344 21.91 12.24 -11.12
N PRO A 345 22.62 12.80 -10.11
CA PRO A 345 22.70 14.24 -9.88
C PRO A 345 23.06 15.02 -11.15
#